data_AF-A0A9E5IUL9-F1
#
_entry.id   AF-A0A9E5IUL9-F1
#
_cell.length_a   1.000
_cell.length_b   1.000
_cell.length_c   1.000
_cell.angle_alpha   90.00
_cell.angle_beta   90.00
_cell.angle_gamma   90.00
#
_symmetry.space_group_name_H-M   'P 1'
#
loop_
_entity.id
_entity.type
_entity.pdbx_description
1 polymer ?
#
loop_
_entity_poly.entity_id
_entity_poly.type
_entity_poly.pdbx_seq_one_letter_code
_entity_poly.pdbx_strand_id
1 'polypeptide(L)'
;HHENEIAQSEGATGQQFAQVWMHNGFINVDNEKMSKSLGNFFTIRDVLKTFDAETVRFFLVRSHYRTPLNYSDVHLNDARGGLKRLYTALQAVVPADVQIDWTQPYAARFKAAMDEDFGTPEAVAVLFDLAGEVNRSKSAEQAGLLKALGGILGLLQSNPVAYLQSGAGLDEAAIQAHIQARADAKAAKNFAEADRIRKLLLEQGIVLKDSATGTTWEASQ
;
A
#
# COMPACT_ATOMS: atom_id res chain seq x y z
N HIS A 1 20.34 -19.43 18.90
CA HIS A 1 19.83 -18.91 20.20
C HIS A 1 18.68 -19.79 20.65
N HIS A 2 17.70 -20.02 19.78
CA HIS A 2 16.61 -20.97 20.00
C HIS A 2 17.10 -22.38 20.39
N GLU A 3 18.22 -22.86 19.86
CA GLU A 3 18.82 -24.15 20.25
C GLU A 3 19.23 -24.19 21.73
N ASN A 4 19.69 -23.06 22.28
CA ASN A 4 19.99 -22.95 23.70
C ASN A 4 18.70 -22.90 24.53
N GLU A 5 17.66 -22.22 24.04
CA GLU A 5 16.34 -22.19 24.71
C GLU A 5 15.72 -23.58 24.80
N ILE A 6 15.83 -24.38 23.73
CA ILE A 6 15.42 -25.78 23.70
C ILE A 6 16.20 -26.56 24.76
N ALA A 7 17.54 -26.49 24.75
CA ALA A 7 18.38 -27.23 25.70
C ALA A 7 18.07 -26.87 27.17
N GLN A 8 17.82 -25.59 27.46
CA GLN A 8 17.48 -25.12 28.80
C GLN A 8 16.09 -25.59 29.24
N SER A 9 15.09 -25.41 28.37
CA SER A 9 13.69 -25.69 28.70
C SER A 9 13.40 -27.17 28.78
N GLU A 10 13.82 -27.94 27.77
CA GLU A 10 13.60 -29.38 27.72
C GLU A 10 14.50 -30.11 28.70
N GLY A 11 15.73 -29.64 28.91
CA GLY A 11 16.64 -30.20 29.92
C GLY A 11 16.14 -30.03 31.36
N ALA A 12 15.47 -28.91 31.67
CA ALA A 12 14.92 -28.66 33.00
C ALA A 12 13.57 -29.36 33.24
N THR A 13 12.76 -29.55 32.21
CA THR A 13 11.38 -30.03 32.35
C THR A 13 11.16 -31.47 31.91
N GLY A 14 12.03 -32.00 31.03
CA GLY A 14 11.82 -33.26 30.34
C GLY A 14 10.66 -33.26 29.34
N GLN A 15 10.09 -32.08 29.02
CA GLN A 15 8.97 -31.91 28.09
C GLN A 15 9.42 -31.19 26.83
N GLN A 16 8.70 -31.40 25.72
CA GLN A 16 8.93 -30.66 24.48
C GLN A 16 8.62 -29.18 24.67
N PHE A 17 9.55 -28.29 24.28
CA PHE A 17 9.38 -26.85 24.48
C PHE A 17 8.40 -26.22 23.48
N ALA A 18 8.56 -26.54 22.19
CA ALA A 18 7.68 -26.06 21.12
C ALA A 18 7.57 -27.08 19.99
N GLN A 19 6.40 -27.13 19.33
CA GLN A 19 6.14 -28.00 18.18
C GLN A 19 6.47 -27.32 16.84
N VAL A 20 6.35 -26.00 16.79
CA VAL A 20 6.55 -25.21 15.56
C VAL A 20 7.49 -24.05 15.88
N TRP A 21 8.51 -23.89 15.04
CA TRP A 21 9.43 -22.77 15.06
C TRP A 21 9.31 -22.03 13.74
N MET A 22 9.10 -20.72 13.80
CA MET A 22 9.02 -19.86 12.64
C MET A 22 10.21 -18.90 12.64
N HIS A 23 10.92 -18.84 11.51
CA HIS A 23 12.05 -17.95 11.32
C HIS A 23 11.82 -17.10 10.08
N ASN A 24 12.07 -15.80 10.20
CA ASN A 24 11.96 -14.87 9.09
C ASN A 24 13.29 -14.72 8.34
N GLY A 25 13.20 -14.35 7.06
CA GLY A 25 14.33 -13.94 6.25
C GLY A 25 14.98 -12.66 6.79
N PHE A 26 16.28 -12.52 6.51
CA PHE A 26 17.03 -11.31 6.86
C PHE A 26 16.64 -10.12 5.97
N ILE A 27 16.81 -8.92 6.51
CA ILE A 27 16.72 -7.68 5.72
C ILE A 27 18.14 -7.26 5.32
N ASN A 28 18.37 -7.13 4.02
CA ASN A 28 19.57 -6.59 3.41
C ASN A 28 19.32 -5.14 2.98
N VAL A 29 20.38 -4.35 2.81
CA VAL A 29 20.34 -2.98 2.28
C VAL A 29 21.26 -2.93 1.08
N ASP A 30 20.73 -2.62 -0.10
CA ASP A 30 21.48 -2.55 -1.36
C ASP A 30 22.35 -3.80 -1.65
N ASN A 31 21.79 -5.00 -1.39
CA ASN A 31 22.47 -6.29 -1.48
C ASN A 31 23.65 -6.51 -0.51
N GLU A 32 23.89 -5.58 0.40
CA GLU A 32 24.81 -5.76 1.52
C GLU A 32 24.05 -6.04 2.82
N LYS A 33 24.70 -6.76 3.74
CA LYS A 33 24.12 -6.98 5.06
C LYS A 33 23.97 -5.63 5.77
N MET A 34 22.79 -5.36 6.32
CA MET A 34 22.57 -4.17 7.13
C MET A 34 23.46 -4.22 8.39
N SER A 35 24.31 -3.22 8.59
CA SER A 35 25.10 -3.10 9.81
C SER A 35 25.41 -1.65 10.17
N LYS A 36 25.44 -1.36 11.48
CA LYS A 36 25.85 -0.04 11.96
C LYS A 36 27.28 0.33 11.53
N SER A 37 28.15 -0.67 11.37
CA SER A 37 29.54 -0.49 10.93
C SER A 37 29.69 -0.11 9.45
N LEU A 38 28.76 -0.53 8.59
CA LEU A 38 28.76 -0.19 7.16
C LEU A 38 28.07 1.15 6.87
N GLY A 39 27.46 1.79 7.88
CA GLY A 39 26.71 3.04 7.70
C GLY A 39 25.38 2.89 6.94
N ASN A 40 25.02 1.67 6.54
CA ASN A 40 23.82 1.33 5.76
C ASN A 40 22.64 0.88 6.65
N PHE A 41 22.57 1.36 7.88
CA PHE A 41 21.52 1.01 8.85
C PHE A 41 20.48 2.12 8.93
N PHE A 42 19.22 1.80 8.62
CA PHE A 42 18.09 2.72 8.75
C PHE A 42 17.19 2.27 9.89
N THR A 43 16.86 3.19 10.80
CA THR A 43 15.80 2.93 11.78
C THR A 43 14.44 3.12 11.11
N ILE A 44 13.41 2.45 11.65
CA ILE A 44 12.02 2.73 11.25
C ILE A 44 11.72 4.23 11.36
N ARG A 45 12.23 4.92 12.38
CA ARG A 45 12.03 6.38 12.54
C ARG A 45 12.65 7.19 11.41
N ASP A 46 13.74 6.73 10.82
CA ASP A 46 14.36 7.41 9.68
C ASP A 46 13.58 7.17 8.40
N VAL A 47 13.16 5.92 8.16
CA VAL A 47 12.31 5.59 7.00
C VAL A 47 10.99 6.35 7.04
N LEU A 48 10.38 6.47 8.23
CA LEU A 48 9.11 7.17 8.43
C LEU A 48 9.18 8.70 8.24
N LYS A 49 10.37 9.29 8.09
CA LYS A 49 10.50 10.71 7.69
C LYS A 49 10.18 10.90 6.21
N THR A 50 10.36 9.86 5.40
CA THR A 50 10.24 9.91 3.94
C THR A 50 9.05 9.10 3.43
N PHE A 51 8.70 8.00 4.10
CA PHE A 51 7.62 7.09 3.71
C PHE A 51 6.57 6.99 4.82
N ASP A 52 5.29 6.93 4.45
CA ASP A 52 4.24 6.66 5.42
C ASP A 52 4.34 5.21 5.94
N ALA A 53 3.78 4.98 7.13
CA ALA A 53 3.89 3.69 7.81
C ALA A 53 3.22 2.55 7.04
N GLU A 54 2.17 2.85 6.27
CA GLU A 54 1.45 1.83 5.51
C GLU A 54 2.24 1.41 4.26
N THR A 55 2.94 2.34 3.59
CA THR A 55 3.91 2.01 2.53
C THR A 55 5.01 1.08 3.04
N VAL A 56 5.58 1.36 4.22
CA VAL A 56 6.61 0.49 4.82
C VAL A 56 6.04 -0.89 5.14
N ARG A 57 4.82 -0.97 5.71
CA ARG A 57 4.14 -2.25 5.93
C ARG A 57 3.90 -2.99 4.63
N PHE A 58 3.39 -2.31 3.61
CA PHE A 58 3.09 -2.89 2.30
C PHE A 58 4.36 -3.45 1.62
N PHE A 59 5.48 -2.74 1.73
CA PHE A 59 6.79 -3.21 1.29
C PHE A 59 7.22 -4.53 1.96
N LEU A 60 6.97 -4.68 3.26
CA LEU A 60 7.30 -5.91 3.99
C LEU A 60 6.36 -7.06 3.58
N VAL A 61 5.05 -6.84 3.59
CA VAL A 61 4.05 -7.92 3.39
C VAL A 61 3.95 -8.40 1.95
N ARG A 62 4.42 -7.65 0.95
CA ARG A 62 4.45 -8.12 -0.45
C ARG A 62 5.56 -9.13 -0.75
N SER A 63 6.39 -9.46 0.24
CA SER A 63 7.43 -10.50 0.15
C SER A 63 7.14 -11.60 1.16
N HIS A 64 7.44 -12.85 0.80
CA HIS A 64 7.26 -13.98 1.70
C HIS A 64 8.14 -13.83 2.94
N TYR A 65 7.62 -14.08 4.15
CA TYR A 65 8.33 -13.80 5.41
C TYR A 65 9.67 -14.55 5.55
N ARG A 66 9.82 -15.70 4.88
CA ARG A 66 11.04 -16.53 4.87
C ARG A 66 12.08 -16.09 3.83
N THR A 67 11.72 -15.21 2.90
CA THR A 67 12.62 -14.74 1.85
C THR A 67 13.43 -13.55 2.33
N PRO A 68 14.76 -13.50 2.11
CA PRO A 68 15.55 -12.32 2.38
C PRO A 68 15.00 -11.10 1.63
N LEU A 69 14.79 -10.01 2.34
CA LEU A 69 14.20 -8.79 1.79
C LEU A 69 15.28 -7.75 1.55
N ASN A 70 15.37 -7.23 0.33
CA ASN A 70 16.30 -6.14 0.01
C ASN A 70 15.61 -4.78 0.18
N TYR A 71 16.08 -3.99 1.13
CA TYR A 71 15.67 -2.61 1.32
C TYR A 71 16.40 -1.70 0.33
N SER A 72 15.63 -0.87 -0.37
CA SER A 72 16.11 0.29 -1.11
C SER A 72 14.97 1.30 -1.28
N ASP A 73 15.31 2.57 -1.49
CA ASP A 73 14.31 3.61 -1.76
C ASP A 73 13.51 3.28 -3.04
N VAL A 74 14.12 2.60 -4.02
CA VAL A 74 13.44 2.14 -5.23
C VAL A 74 12.31 1.17 -4.90
N HIS A 75 12.56 0.19 -4.01
CA HIS A 75 11.53 -0.78 -3.62
C HIS A 75 10.42 -0.18 -2.77
N LEU A 76 10.74 0.80 -1.91
CA LEU A 76 9.74 1.53 -1.14
C LEU A 76 8.87 2.43 -2.02
N ASN A 77 9.46 3.09 -3.02
CA ASN A 77 8.70 3.87 -4.00
C ASN A 77 7.79 2.97 -4.86
N ASP A 78 8.26 1.78 -5.27
CA ASP A 78 7.42 0.79 -5.95
C ASP A 78 6.26 0.32 -5.05
N ALA A 79 6.53 0.06 -3.77
CA ALA A 79 5.49 -0.28 -2.79
C ALA A 79 4.47 0.85 -2.66
N ARG A 80 4.91 2.11 -2.52
CA ARG A 80 4.04 3.29 -2.49
C ARG A 80 3.13 3.36 -3.73
N GLY A 81 3.70 3.16 -4.91
CA GLY A 81 2.97 3.13 -6.18
C GLY A 81 1.91 2.02 -6.22
N GLY A 82 2.26 0.81 -5.76
CA GLY A 82 1.33 -0.31 -5.64
C GLY A 82 0.17 -0.01 -4.68
N LEU A 83 0.48 0.52 -3.50
CA LEU A 83 -0.52 0.88 -2.49
C LEU A 83 -1.46 1.99 -2.99
N LYS A 84 -0.91 2.99 -3.69
CA LYS A 84 -1.67 4.06 -4.36
C LYS A 84 -2.68 3.52 -5.38
N ARG A 85 -2.33 2.48 -6.13
CA ARG A 85 -3.26 1.83 -7.07
C ARG A 85 -4.43 1.16 -6.35
N LEU A 86 -4.17 0.48 -5.23
CA LEU A 86 -5.22 -0.13 -4.40
C LEU A 86 -6.16 0.92 -3.80
N TYR A 87 -5.61 2.00 -3.24
CA TYR A 87 -6.40 3.12 -2.73
C TYR A 87 -7.19 3.86 -3.81
N THR A 88 -6.64 3.97 -5.03
CA THR A 88 -7.38 4.54 -6.17
C THR A 88 -8.63 3.72 -6.50
N ALA A 89 -8.56 2.38 -6.43
CA ALA A 89 -9.74 1.55 -6.63
C ALA A 89 -10.80 1.78 -5.54
N LEU A 90 -10.38 1.92 -4.28
CA LEU A 90 -11.28 2.23 -3.15
C LEU A 90 -11.80 3.67 -3.15
N GLN A 91 -11.11 4.61 -3.80
CA GLN A 91 -11.64 5.97 -4.01
C GLN A 91 -12.74 5.98 -5.07
N ALA A 92 -12.65 5.10 -6.08
CA ALA A 92 -13.57 5.08 -7.21
C ALA A 92 -15.00 4.62 -6.83
N VAL A 93 -15.14 3.83 -5.77
CA VAL A 93 -16.40 3.28 -5.29
C VAL A 93 -16.39 3.27 -3.78
N VAL A 94 -17.42 3.83 -3.15
CA VAL A 94 -17.58 3.78 -1.68
C VAL A 94 -17.73 2.30 -1.26
N PRO A 95 -16.81 1.74 -0.45
CA PRO A 95 -16.87 0.34 -0.06
C PRO A 95 -18.12 0.05 0.79
N ALA A 96 -18.86 -0.99 0.45
CA ALA A 96 -19.90 -1.52 1.32
C ALA A 96 -19.26 -2.17 2.56
N ASP A 97 -19.98 -2.15 3.68
CA ASP A 97 -19.61 -2.96 4.84
C ASP A 97 -19.98 -4.42 4.55
N VAL A 98 -18.97 -5.30 4.47
CA VAL A 98 -19.16 -6.69 4.07
C VAL A 98 -18.47 -7.61 5.08
N GLN A 99 -19.12 -8.74 5.35
CA GLN A 99 -18.46 -9.88 5.96
C GLN A 99 -17.79 -10.71 4.87
N ILE A 100 -16.60 -11.24 5.15
CA ILE A 100 -15.87 -12.04 4.17
C ILE A 100 -16.58 -13.39 4.00
N ASP A 101 -17.18 -13.59 2.84
CA ASP A 101 -17.65 -14.91 2.39
C ASP A 101 -16.50 -15.66 1.73
N TRP A 102 -15.92 -16.63 2.43
CA TRP A 102 -14.80 -17.44 1.95
C TRP A 102 -15.15 -18.37 0.79
N THR A 103 -16.43 -18.47 0.39
CA THR A 103 -16.84 -19.21 -0.81
C THR A 103 -16.74 -18.38 -2.08
N GLN A 104 -16.64 -17.05 -1.98
CA GLN A 104 -16.41 -16.17 -3.12
C GLN A 104 -15.02 -16.40 -3.74
N PRO A 105 -14.86 -16.38 -5.08
CA PRO A 105 -13.61 -16.76 -5.73
C PRO A 105 -12.38 -15.96 -5.28
N TYR A 106 -12.50 -14.64 -5.09
CA TYR A 106 -11.38 -13.82 -4.62
C TYR A 106 -11.01 -14.10 -3.16
N ALA A 107 -12.00 -14.24 -2.28
CA ALA A 107 -11.76 -14.58 -0.88
C ALA A 107 -11.15 -15.98 -0.74
N ALA A 108 -11.66 -16.96 -1.49
CA ALA A 108 -11.13 -18.32 -1.51
C ALA A 108 -9.66 -18.37 -2.00
N ARG A 109 -9.33 -17.63 -3.07
CA ARG A 109 -7.94 -17.52 -3.56
C ARG A 109 -7.02 -16.84 -2.55
N PHE A 110 -7.47 -15.75 -1.92
CA PHE A 110 -6.72 -15.08 -0.86
C PHE A 110 -6.47 -16.02 0.32
N LYS A 111 -7.50 -16.75 0.77
CA LYS A 111 -7.38 -17.73 1.84
C LYS A 111 -6.40 -18.84 1.50
N ALA A 112 -6.49 -19.42 0.30
CA ALA A 112 -5.59 -20.48 -0.13
C ALA A 112 -4.12 -20.02 -0.12
N ALA A 113 -3.85 -18.79 -0.59
CA ALA A 113 -2.52 -18.20 -0.51
C ALA A 113 -2.04 -18.03 0.94
N MET A 114 -2.89 -17.54 1.84
CA MET A 114 -2.53 -17.36 3.25
C MET A 114 -2.37 -18.70 4.01
N ASP A 115 -3.14 -19.72 3.66
CA ASP A 115 -3.03 -21.07 4.21
C ASP A 115 -1.73 -21.77 3.78
N GLU A 116 -1.14 -21.35 2.64
CA GLU A 116 0.15 -21.82 2.15
C GLU A 116 1.30 -21.02 2.81
N ASP A 117 1.62 -21.36 4.07
CA ASP A 117 2.74 -20.76 4.85
C ASP A 117 2.72 -19.22 4.86
N PHE A 118 1.55 -18.60 5.01
CA PHE A 118 1.41 -17.15 4.95
C PHE A 118 1.95 -16.56 3.63
N GLY A 119 1.54 -17.13 2.49
CA GLY A 119 1.83 -16.69 1.12
C GLY A 119 1.27 -15.30 0.79
N THR A 120 1.82 -14.29 1.46
CA THR A 120 1.39 -12.90 1.31
C THR A 120 1.67 -12.30 -0.07
N PRO A 121 2.71 -12.69 -0.86
CA PRO A 121 2.85 -12.22 -2.23
C PRO A 121 1.66 -12.59 -3.11
N GLU A 122 1.21 -13.84 -3.04
CA GLU A 122 0.05 -14.36 -3.77
C GLU A 122 -1.25 -13.72 -3.26
N ALA A 123 -1.39 -13.53 -1.95
CA ALA A 123 -2.52 -12.83 -1.36
C ALA A 123 -2.61 -11.37 -1.82
N VAL A 124 -1.47 -10.67 -1.91
CA VAL A 124 -1.38 -9.31 -2.45
C VAL A 124 -1.73 -9.27 -3.94
N ALA A 125 -1.34 -10.28 -4.73
CA ALA A 125 -1.74 -10.39 -6.13
C ALA A 125 -3.27 -10.47 -6.28
N VAL A 126 -3.95 -11.20 -5.39
CA VAL A 126 -5.42 -11.25 -5.34
C VAL A 126 -6.04 -9.88 -5.05
N LEU A 127 -5.43 -9.06 -4.16
CA LEU A 127 -5.89 -7.69 -3.92
C LEU A 127 -5.82 -6.83 -5.19
N PHE A 128 -4.77 -6.97 -6.01
CA PHE A 128 -4.67 -6.24 -7.27
C PHE A 128 -5.67 -6.72 -8.33
N ASP A 129 -5.92 -8.03 -8.43
CA ASP A 129 -6.96 -8.55 -9.32
C ASP A 129 -8.33 -8.01 -8.91
N LEU A 130 -8.64 -8.00 -7.61
CA LEU A 130 -9.89 -7.49 -7.07
C LEU A 130 -10.00 -5.97 -7.25
N ALA A 131 -8.92 -5.22 -7.11
CA ALA A 131 -8.89 -3.79 -7.43
C ALA A 131 -9.18 -3.52 -8.92
N GLY A 132 -8.66 -4.37 -9.82
CA GLY A 132 -9.01 -4.33 -11.24
C GLY A 132 -10.50 -4.57 -11.47
N GLU A 133 -11.06 -5.52 -10.74
CA GLU A 133 -12.48 -5.86 -10.81
C GLU A 133 -13.40 -4.77 -10.26
N VAL A 134 -13.06 -4.15 -9.12
CA VAL A 134 -13.76 -2.96 -8.58
C VAL A 134 -13.80 -1.84 -9.62
N ASN A 135 -12.67 -1.60 -10.30
CA ASN A 135 -12.60 -0.57 -11.33
C ASN A 135 -13.49 -0.86 -12.54
N ARG A 136 -13.65 -2.14 -12.89
CA ARG A 136 -14.45 -2.61 -14.03
C ARG A 136 -15.95 -2.63 -13.73
N SER A 137 -16.34 -3.23 -12.62
CA SER A 137 -17.74 -3.46 -12.24
C SER A 137 -18.39 -2.27 -11.55
N LYS A 138 -17.57 -1.43 -10.91
CA LYS A 138 -18.01 -0.39 -9.95
C LYS A 138 -18.84 -0.92 -8.78
N SER A 139 -18.68 -2.19 -8.40
CA SER A 139 -19.41 -2.81 -7.28
C SER A 139 -18.88 -2.35 -5.92
N ALA A 140 -19.80 -1.88 -5.06
CA ALA A 140 -19.51 -1.50 -3.69
C ALA A 140 -19.16 -2.72 -2.82
N GLU A 141 -19.75 -3.88 -3.09
CA GLU A 141 -19.48 -5.14 -2.41
C GLU A 141 -18.07 -5.65 -2.70
N GLN A 142 -17.61 -5.57 -3.95
CA GLN A 142 -16.24 -5.93 -4.31
C GLN A 142 -15.22 -4.96 -3.71
N ALA A 143 -15.55 -3.66 -3.64
CA ALA A 143 -14.72 -2.67 -2.95
C ALA A 143 -14.67 -2.92 -1.44
N GLY A 144 -15.80 -3.31 -0.85
CA GLY A 144 -15.90 -3.78 0.53
C GLY A 144 -15.01 -4.99 0.79
N LEU A 145 -15.08 -5.98 -0.10
CA LEU A 145 -14.26 -7.19 0.00
C LEU A 145 -12.77 -6.88 -0.13
N LEU A 146 -12.38 -5.98 -1.05
CA LEU A 146 -11.00 -5.53 -1.19
C LEU A 146 -10.49 -4.91 0.11
N LYS A 147 -11.29 -4.03 0.72
CA LYS A 147 -10.96 -3.40 2.00
C LYS A 147 -10.87 -4.42 3.13
N ALA A 148 -11.80 -5.38 3.20
CA ALA A 148 -11.82 -6.42 4.23
C ALA A 148 -10.61 -7.35 4.14
N LEU A 149 -10.26 -7.83 2.94
CA LEU A 149 -9.08 -8.67 2.71
C LEU A 149 -7.78 -7.90 2.94
N GLY A 150 -7.69 -6.64 2.51
CA GLY A 150 -6.57 -5.76 2.85
C GLY A 150 -6.39 -5.58 4.35
N GLY A 151 -7.49 -5.54 5.11
CA GLY A 151 -7.50 -5.45 6.57
C GLY A 151 -6.82 -6.62 7.27
N ILE A 152 -6.87 -7.83 6.70
CA ILE A 152 -6.15 -9.01 7.23
C ILE A 152 -4.63 -8.79 7.22
N LEU A 153 -4.12 -8.05 6.22
CA LEU A 153 -2.72 -7.68 6.11
C LEU A 153 -2.39 -6.34 6.80
N GLY A 154 -3.36 -5.70 7.45
CA GLY A 154 -3.20 -4.37 8.05
C GLY A 154 -3.04 -3.24 7.03
N LEU A 155 -3.67 -3.37 5.86
CA LEU A 155 -3.65 -2.43 4.74
C LEU A 155 -5.07 -1.92 4.43
N LEU A 156 -5.17 -0.81 3.71
CA LEU A 156 -6.39 -0.26 3.10
C LEU A 156 -7.44 0.23 4.11
N GLN A 157 -7.03 0.55 5.34
CA GLN A 157 -7.95 0.97 6.41
C GLN A 157 -8.10 2.48 6.52
N SER A 158 -7.21 3.25 5.91
CA SER A 158 -7.30 4.71 5.88
C SER A 158 -8.42 5.18 4.96
N ASN A 159 -8.86 6.43 5.13
CA ASN A 159 -9.76 7.04 4.15
C ASN A 159 -9.03 7.17 2.80
N PRO A 160 -9.56 6.63 1.68
CA PRO A 160 -8.84 6.63 0.40
C PRO A 160 -8.51 8.02 -0.13
N VAL A 161 -9.41 8.99 0.04
CA VAL A 161 -9.19 10.37 -0.39
C VAL A 161 -8.05 10.99 0.42
N ALA A 162 -8.12 10.86 1.75
CA ALA A 162 -7.08 11.39 2.64
C ALA A 162 -5.71 10.75 2.38
N TYR A 163 -5.66 9.45 2.11
CA TYR A 163 -4.42 8.76 1.75
C TYR A 163 -3.84 9.30 0.44
N LEU A 164 -4.64 9.38 -0.63
CA LEU A 164 -4.18 9.82 -1.96
C LEU A 164 -3.80 11.30 -2.02
N GLN A 165 -4.35 12.11 -1.13
CA GLN A 165 -4.08 13.54 -1.03
C GLN A 165 -3.03 13.87 0.04
N SER A 166 -2.57 12.88 0.80
CA SER A 166 -1.51 13.09 1.79
C SER A 166 -0.22 13.56 1.12
N GLY A 167 0.58 14.36 1.81
CA GLY A 167 1.86 14.87 1.28
C GLY A 167 1.73 15.96 0.21
N ALA A 168 0.52 16.49 -0.05
CA ALA A 168 0.34 17.68 -0.87
C ALA A 168 1.10 18.88 -0.27
N GLY A 169 1.96 19.52 -1.07
CA GLY A 169 2.70 20.72 -0.65
C GLY A 169 1.87 22.01 -0.67
N LEU A 170 0.68 21.96 -1.27
CA LEU A 170 -0.29 23.05 -1.30
C LEU A 170 -1.47 22.76 -0.37
N ASP A 171 -2.06 23.83 0.16
CA ASP A 171 -3.34 23.74 0.84
C ASP A 171 -4.46 23.38 -0.15
N GLU A 172 -5.48 22.68 0.36
CA GLU A 172 -6.59 22.19 -0.46
C GLU A 172 -7.36 23.34 -1.13
N ALA A 173 -7.51 24.48 -0.47
CA ALA A 173 -8.25 25.62 -1.01
C ALA A 173 -7.56 26.23 -2.24
N ALA A 174 -6.23 26.32 -2.22
CA ALA A 174 -5.41 26.77 -3.34
C ALA A 174 -5.49 25.78 -4.52
N ILE A 175 -5.45 24.47 -4.24
CA ILE A 175 -5.63 23.44 -5.28
C ILE A 175 -7.03 23.59 -5.91
N GLN A 176 -8.09 23.74 -5.11
CA GLN A 176 -9.44 23.92 -5.63
C GLN A 176 -9.59 25.22 -6.43
N ALA A 177 -8.95 26.31 -6.01
CA ALA A 177 -8.93 27.56 -6.77
C ALA A 177 -8.28 27.39 -8.14
N HIS A 178 -7.17 26.64 -8.23
CA HIS A 178 -6.55 26.31 -9.51
C HIS A 178 -7.41 25.38 -10.37
N ILE A 179 -8.09 24.40 -9.76
CA ILE A 179 -9.05 23.54 -10.47
C ILE A 179 -10.19 24.37 -11.07
N GLN A 180 -10.74 25.32 -10.31
CA GLN A 180 -11.80 26.21 -10.79
C GLN A 180 -11.31 27.12 -11.91
N ALA A 181 -10.15 27.78 -11.74
CA ALA A 181 -9.55 28.61 -12.79
C ALA A 181 -9.29 27.84 -14.09
N ARG A 182 -8.89 26.56 -13.96
CA ARG A 182 -8.75 25.66 -15.11
C ARG A 182 -10.08 25.31 -15.77
N ALA A 183 -11.13 25.08 -14.98
CA ALA A 183 -12.47 24.84 -15.50
C ALA A 183 -12.99 26.06 -16.27
N ASP A 184 -12.79 27.26 -15.73
CA ASP A 184 -13.16 28.53 -16.38
C ASP A 184 -12.38 28.75 -17.68
N ALA A 185 -11.08 28.45 -17.69
CA ALA A 185 -10.25 28.50 -18.90
C ALA A 185 -10.77 27.54 -19.99
N LYS A 186 -11.14 26.30 -19.62
CA LYS A 186 -11.76 25.33 -20.55
C LYS A 186 -13.11 25.83 -21.07
N ALA A 187 -13.95 26.40 -20.22
CA ALA A 187 -15.25 26.96 -20.61
C ALA A 187 -15.09 28.13 -21.60
N ALA A 188 -14.05 28.96 -21.40
CA ALA A 188 -13.66 30.03 -22.32
C ALA A 188 -12.90 29.53 -23.57
N LYS A 189 -12.72 28.21 -23.75
CA LYS A 189 -11.92 27.58 -24.82
C LYS A 189 -10.44 28.02 -24.83
N ASN A 190 -9.92 28.51 -23.72
CA ASN A 190 -8.52 28.81 -23.53
C ASN A 190 -7.76 27.57 -23.05
N PHE A 191 -7.50 26.65 -23.98
CA PHE A 191 -6.82 25.38 -23.68
C PHE A 191 -5.36 25.57 -23.23
N ALA A 192 -4.68 26.60 -23.76
CA ALA A 192 -3.30 26.91 -23.37
C ALA A 192 -3.19 27.26 -21.88
N GLU A 193 -4.14 28.07 -21.37
CA GLU A 193 -4.17 28.40 -19.94
C GLU A 193 -4.57 27.18 -19.08
N ALA A 194 -5.52 26.38 -19.55
CA ALA A 194 -5.90 25.15 -18.85
C ALA A 194 -4.73 24.16 -18.70
N ASP A 195 -3.88 24.05 -19.73
CA ASP A 195 -2.69 23.22 -19.71
C ASP A 195 -1.57 23.84 -18.86
N ARG A 196 -1.40 25.16 -18.90
CA ARG A 196 -0.46 25.87 -18.02
C ARG A 196 -0.78 25.62 -16.55
N ILE A 197 -2.05 25.69 -16.15
CA ILE A 197 -2.49 25.42 -14.77
C ILE A 197 -2.25 23.94 -14.40
N ARG A 198 -2.56 23.00 -15.31
CA ARG A 198 -2.30 21.57 -15.07
C ARG A 198 -0.81 21.32 -14.84
N LYS A 199 0.06 21.94 -15.63
CA LYS A 199 1.51 21.81 -15.51
C LYS A 199 2.02 22.43 -14.20
N LEU A 200 1.51 23.60 -13.82
CA LEU A 200 1.85 24.25 -12.54
C LEU A 200 1.54 23.34 -11.35
N LEU A 201 0.34 22.75 -11.33
CA LEU A 201 -0.05 21.82 -10.27
C LEU A 201 0.84 20.57 -10.28
N LEU A 202 1.18 20.03 -11.44
CA LEU A 202 2.08 18.88 -11.55
C LEU A 202 3.49 19.19 -11.04
N GLU A 203 4.03 20.38 -11.35
CA GLU A 203 5.32 20.88 -10.85
C GLU A 203 5.32 21.02 -9.31
N GLN A 204 4.15 21.24 -8.71
CA GLN A 204 3.92 21.29 -7.27
C GLN A 204 3.55 19.92 -6.67
N GLY A 205 3.67 18.84 -7.45
CA GLY A 205 3.37 17.50 -7.00
C GLY A 205 1.88 17.19 -6.89
N ILE A 206 1.01 17.81 -7.69
CA ILE A 206 -0.44 17.57 -7.73
C ILE A 206 -0.86 17.06 -9.11
N VAL A 207 -1.42 15.84 -9.15
CA VAL A 207 -1.90 15.21 -10.38
C VAL A 207 -3.41 15.33 -10.48
N LEU A 208 -3.89 15.98 -11.55
CA LEU A 208 -5.32 16.11 -11.82
C LEU A 208 -5.89 14.89 -12.57
N LYS A 209 -7.03 14.39 -12.10
CA LYS A 209 -7.84 13.34 -12.76
C LYS A 209 -9.18 13.91 -13.19
N ASP A 210 -9.35 14.12 -14.49
CA ASP A 210 -10.61 14.56 -15.08
C ASP A 210 -11.57 13.37 -15.27
N SER A 211 -12.86 13.57 -14.97
CA SER A 211 -13.92 12.59 -15.18
C SER A 211 -15.23 13.29 -15.61
N ALA A 212 -16.24 12.52 -15.99
CA ALA A 212 -17.55 13.06 -16.36
C ALA A 212 -18.25 13.82 -15.21
N THR A 213 -17.91 13.51 -13.96
CA THR A 213 -18.50 14.12 -12.75
C THR A 213 -17.68 15.27 -12.18
N GLY A 214 -16.49 15.54 -12.74
CA GLY A 214 -15.62 16.64 -12.29
C GLY A 214 -14.13 16.29 -12.33
N THR A 215 -13.31 17.21 -11.83
CA THR A 215 -11.85 17.03 -11.68
C THR A 215 -11.54 16.69 -10.23
N THR A 216 -10.89 15.55 -10.01
CA THR A 216 -10.28 15.17 -8.72
C THR A 216 -8.77 15.31 -8.80
N TRP A 217 -8.08 15.18 -7.67
CA TRP A 217 -6.63 15.28 -7.62
C TRP A 217 -6.02 14.31 -6.60
N GLU A 218 -4.75 14.00 -6.80
CA GLU A 218 -3.91 13.21 -5.89
C GLU A 218 -2.52 13.82 -5.82
N ALA A 219 -1.81 13.60 -4.71
CA ALA A 219 -0.42 13.98 -4.61
C ALA A 219 0.46 13.05 -5.48
N SER A 220 1.42 13.66 -6.17
CA SER A 220 2.59 13.02 -6.76
C SER A 220 3.61 12.83 -5.64
N GLN A 221 3.41 11.78 -4.84
CA GLN A 221 4.39 11.31 -3.88
C GLN A 221 5.45 10.42 -4.55
#